data_AF-A0A2V9DTA6-F1
#
_entry.id   AF-A0A2V9DTA6-F1
#
_cell.length_a   1.000
_cell.length_b   1.000
_cell.length_c   1.000
_cell.angle_alpha   90.00
_cell.angle_beta   90.00
_cell.angle_gamma   90.00
#
_symmetry.space_group_name_H-M   'P 1'
#
loop_
_entity.id
_entity.type
_entity.pdbx_description
1 polymer ?
#
loop_
_entity_poly.entity_id
_entity_poly.type
_entity_poly.pdbx_seq_one_letter_code
_entity_poly.pdbx_strand_id
1 'polypeptide(L)'
;METVTQSAVRRSAHPYHIYDAIQQQPDRIAQLLENTGAEIERAAEAAASRRRLVLAGIGSSYHAALIGAHFLRHLSGGRTVPLVEHSFEFVHYPFVIDSADMAIIISHGGSNDSLRAMNLFSSARAGTIAVVGREAGDQLKSADIVIPTCEREDSFAHTKSYTTALAALAAFSVQLAQRRGWIGNCSEARAAVDRLPERMRAALGAESKAREAAREIAMRKRWIFAGAGPNWPTACEGALKVKETSYLPADGFETEQFLHGPQAELDSRVAVTVFLTGGPTDQRAKQLLGLCGELGVLRVAVAAAGVNEIPAEYSIEVPEMAEWLSPFVQVVAAQLLSYFVALECGSNPDTGREDHPAHARARRHIES
;
A
#
# COMPACT_ATOMS: atom_id res chain seq x y z
N MET A 1 -1.04 -16.76 -27.49
CA MET A 1 -2.19 -16.94 -26.57
C MET A 1 -2.80 -15.57 -26.39
N GLU A 2 -3.90 -15.30 -27.09
CA GLU A 2 -4.66 -14.06 -26.94
C GLU A 2 -5.28 -14.06 -25.53
N THR A 3 -4.77 -13.20 -24.65
CA THR A 3 -5.46 -12.86 -23.40
C THR A 3 -6.71 -12.09 -23.77
N VAL A 4 -7.85 -12.77 -23.74
CA VAL A 4 -9.17 -12.14 -23.76
C VAL A 4 -9.34 -11.42 -22.41
N THR A 5 -8.79 -10.22 -22.31
CA THR A 5 -9.23 -9.26 -21.30
C THR A 5 -10.62 -8.84 -21.70
N GLN A 6 -11.64 -9.39 -21.04
CA GLN A 6 -12.92 -8.69 -20.94
C GLN A 6 -12.60 -7.38 -20.21
N SER A 7 -12.27 -6.31 -20.96
CA SER A 7 -12.07 -5.00 -20.35
C SER A 7 -13.41 -4.59 -19.76
N ALA A 8 -13.44 -4.33 -18.46
CA ALA A 8 -14.61 -3.78 -17.80
C ALA A 8 -15.17 -2.60 -18.61
N VAL A 9 -16.50 -2.46 -18.65
CA VAL A 9 -17.13 -1.37 -19.41
C VAL A 9 -16.58 -0.05 -18.89
N ARG A 10 -15.91 0.70 -19.76
CA ARG A 10 -15.32 1.99 -19.40
C ARG A 10 -16.40 2.94 -18.94
N ARG A 11 -16.26 3.48 -17.72
CA ARG A 11 -17.14 4.54 -17.22
C ARG A 11 -16.61 5.90 -17.66
N SER A 12 -17.51 6.79 -18.05
CA SER A 12 -17.20 8.16 -18.48
C SER A 12 -17.46 9.21 -17.41
N ALA A 13 -18.15 8.84 -16.32
CA ALA A 13 -18.49 9.73 -15.22
C ALA A 13 -18.49 8.98 -13.88
N HIS A 14 -18.44 9.76 -12.78
CA HIS A 14 -18.62 9.25 -11.42
C HIS A 14 -19.94 8.46 -11.27
N PRO A 15 -19.96 7.33 -10.55
CA PRO A 15 -18.80 6.70 -9.89
C PRO A 15 -17.96 5.87 -10.88
N TYR A 16 -16.64 6.05 -10.85
CA TYR A 16 -15.67 5.21 -11.57
C TYR A 16 -15.43 3.87 -10.84
N HIS A 17 -14.84 2.88 -11.51
CA HIS A 17 -14.59 1.56 -10.93
C HIS A 17 -13.64 1.63 -9.73
N ILE A 18 -12.66 2.53 -9.74
CA ILE A 18 -11.76 2.72 -8.60
C ILE A 18 -12.53 3.13 -7.33
N TYR A 19 -13.61 3.90 -7.45
CA TYR A 19 -14.42 4.30 -6.30
C TYR A 19 -15.11 3.08 -5.70
N ASP A 20 -15.73 2.25 -6.54
CA ASP A 20 -16.34 1.00 -6.07
C ASP A 20 -15.30 0.08 -5.43
N ALA A 21 -14.09 0.00 -6.00
CA ALA A 21 -12.99 -0.78 -5.44
C ALA A 21 -12.56 -0.26 -4.06
N ILE A 22 -12.49 1.06 -3.86
CA ILE A 22 -12.21 1.69 -2.55
C ILE A 22 -13.29 1.32 -1.53
N GLN A 23 -14.58 1.41 -1.92
CA GLN A 23 -15.72 1.12 -1.04
C GLN A 23 -15.81 -0.38 -0.68
N GLN A 24 -15.34 -1.28 -1.55
CA GLN A 24 -15.36 -2.72 -1.33
C GLN A 24 -14.26 -3.23 -0.37
N GLN A 25 -13.25 -2.42 -0.05
CA GLN A 25 -12.09 -2.86 0.73
C GLN A 25 -12.45 -3.51 2.08
N PRO A 26 -13.37 -2.96 2.90
CA PRO A 26 -13.73 -3.58 4.18
C PRO A 26 -14.26 -5.01 4.02
N ASP A 27 -15.14 -5.22 3.04
CA ASP A 27 -15.79 -6.52 2.82
C ASP A 27 -14.82 -7.53 2.22
N ARG A 28 -13.91 -7.09 1.34
CA ARG A 28 -12.87 -7.96 0.77
C ARG A 28 -11.83 -8.40 1.79
N ILE A 29 -11.49 -7.55 2.75
CA ILE A 29 -10.63 -7.95 3.87
C ILE A 29 -11.35 -8.92 4.79
N ALA A 30 -12.63 -8.68 5.12
CA ALA A 30 -13.41 -9.63 5.92
C ALA A 30 -13.45 -11.02 5.26
N GLN A 31 -13.75 -11.07 3.96
CA GLN A 31 -13.73 -12.31 3.18
C GLN A 31 -12.35 -12.96 3.12
N LEU A 32 -11.27 -12.18 3.03
CA LEU A 32 -9.92 -12.73 3.04
C LEU A 32 -9.61 -13.40 4.38
N LEU A 33 -9.86 -12.70 5.50
CA LEU A 33 -9.57 -13.20 6.84
C LEU A 33 -10.38 -14.46 7.16
N GLU A 34 -11.62 -14.55 6.69
CA GLU A 34 -12.48 -15.73 6.86
C GLU A 34 -12.01 -16.93 6.01
N ASN A 35 -11.60 -16.70 4.75
CA ASN A 35 -11.39 -17.77 3.78
C ASN A 35 -9.94 -18.24 3.63
N THR A 36 -8.95 -17.52 4.16
CA THR A 36 -7.52 -17.81 3.92
C THR A 36 -6.73 -18.20 5.17
N GLY A 37 -7.42 -18.48 6.28
CA GLY A 37 -6.79 -18.83 7.55
C GLY A 37 -5.84 -20.04 7.45
N ALA A 38 -6.22 -21.06 6.68
CA ALA A 38 -5.41 -22.27 6.49
C ALA A 38 -4.14 -22.01 5.67
N GLU A 39 -4.23 -21.23 4.59
CA GLU A 39 -3.09 -20.81 3.77
C GLU A 39 -2.10 -19.98 4.62
N ILE A 40 -2.62 -19.03 5.39
CA ILE A 40 -1.83 -18.16 6.26
C ILE A 40 -1.13 -18.97 7.36
N GLU A 41 -1.80 -19.95 7.95
CA GLU A 41 -1.21 -20.84 8.94
C GLU A 41 -0.09 -21.69 8.35
N ARG A 42 -0.31 -22.32 7.19
CA ARG A 42 0.71 -23.08 6.47
C ARG A 42 1.92 -22.20 6.13
N ALA A 43 1.68 -20.98 5.65
CA ALA A 43 2.72 -20.02 5.34
C ALA A 43 3.56 -19.68 6.59
N ALA A 44 2.91 -19.37 7.70
CA ALA A 44 3.59 -19.05 8.96
C ALA A 44 4.40 -20.23 9.50
N GLU A 45 3.87 -21.45 9.41
CA GLU A 45 4.57 -22.66 9.82
C GLU A 45 5.83 -22.92 8.97
N ALA A 46 5.71 -22.81 7.65
CA ALA A 46 6.83 -22.96 6.74
C ALA A 46 7.89 -21.86 6.89
N ALA A 47 7.47 -20.64 7.27
CA ALA A 47 8.35 -19.51 7.55
C ALA A 47 9.02 -19.58 8.94
N ALA A 48 8.43 -20.30 9.90
CA ALA A 48 8.91 -20.32 11.29
C ALA A 48 10.37 -20.81 11.42
N SER A 49 10.77 -21.79 10.60
CA SER A 49 12.11 -22.38 10.60
C SER A 49 13.13 -21.66 9.72
N ARG A 50 12.72 -20.64 8.96
CA ARG A 50 13.55 -19.97 7.96
C ARG A 50 14.43 -18.90 8.58
N ARG A 51 15.69 -18.82 8.17
CA ARG A 51 16.65 -17.87 8.77
C ARG A 51 16.36 -16.43 8.36
N ARG A 52 16.13 -16.21 7.06
CA ARG A 52 15.91 -14.89 6.48
C ARG A 52 14.64 -14.89 5.64
N LEU A 53 13.84 -13.86 5.84
CA LEU A 53 12.64 -13.58 5.05
C LEU A 53 12.96 -12.48 4.05
N VAL A 54 12.55 -12.68 2.80
CA VAL A 54 12.71 -11.71 1.72
C VAL A 54 11.33 -11.39 1.18
N LEU A 55 10.91 -10.12 1.23
CA LEU A 55 9.66 -9.67 0.62
C LEU A 55 9.99 -8.93 -0.67
N ALA A 56 9.27 -9.23 -1.75
CA ALA A 56 9.48 -8.56 -3.02
C ALA A 56 8.18 -8.28 -3.77
N GLY A 57 8.18 -7.17 -4.52
CA GLY A 57 7.05 -6.71 -5.32
C GLY A 57 7.46 -5.57 -6.26
N ILE A 58 6.48 -5.03 -6.99
CA ILE A 58 6.65 -3.87 -7.89
C ILE A 58 5.47 -2.91 -7.69
N GLY A 59 5.73 -1.60 -7.71
CA GLY A 59 4.68 -0.58 -7.51
C GLY A 59 4.00 -0.72 -6.15
N SER A 60 2.66 -0.72 -6.13
CA SER A 60 1.87 -0.96 -4.91
C SER A 60 2.22 -2.27 -4.20
N SER A 61 2.61 -3.32 -4.93
CA SER A 61 3.05 -4.58 -4.31
C SER A 61 4.39 -4.43 -3.56
N TYR A 62 5.27 -3.54 -4.02
CA TYR A 62 6.50 -3.19 -3.30
C TYR A 62 6.18 -2.36 -2.04
N HIS A 63 5.26 -1.39 -2.10
CA HIS A 63 4.82 -0.68 -0.91
C HIS A 63 4.19 -1.63 0.13
N ALA A 64 3.44 -2.65 -0.34
CA ALA A 64 2.92 -3.69 0.53
C ALA A 64 4.03 -4.54 1.17
N ALA A 65 5.10 -4.84 0.42
CA ALA A 65 6.29 -5.52 0.92
C ALA A 65 6.97 -4.74 2.06
N LEU A 66 7.15 -3.42 1.89
CA LEU A 66 7.71 -2.55 2.92
C LEU A 66 6.86 -2.57 4.21
N ILE A 67 5.54 -2.46 4.07
CA ILE A 67 4.62 -2.51 5.21
C ILE A 67 4.62 -3.88 5.89
N GLY A 68 4.62 -4.98 5.11
CA GLY A 68 4.75 -6.34 5.65
C GLY A 68 6.02 -6.52 6.46
N ALA A 69 7.14 -5.93 6.02
CA ALA A 69 8.38 -5.93 6.79
C ALA A 69 8.26 -5.13 8.08
N HIS A 70 7.53 -4.02 8.09
CA HIS A 70 7.19 -3.27 9.30
C HIS A 70 6.33 -4.10 10.28
N PHE A 71 5.34 -4.86 9.80
CA PHE A 71 4.53 -5.74 10.65
C PHE A 71 5.38 -6.80 11.34
N LEU A 72 6.24 -7.48 10.57
CA LEU A 72 7.18 -8.49 11.09
C LEU A 72 8.18 -7.89 12.08
N ARG A 73 8.73 -6.71 11.78
CA ARG A 73 9.63 -6.01 12.69
C ARG A 73 8.94 -5.62 13.99
N HIS A 74 7.73 -5.09 13.92
CA HIS A 74 6.94 -4.71 15.09
C HIS A 74 6.64 -5.93 15.97
N LEU A 75 6.04 -6.98 15.39
CA LEU A 75 5.61 -8.17 16.13
C LEU A 75 6.77 -9.02 16.62
N SER A 76 7.96 -8.90 16.03
CA SER A 76 9.18 -9.55 16.54
C SER A 76 9.87 -8.76 17.66
N GLY A 77 9.37 -7.58 18.03
CA GLY A 77 10.06 -6.67 18.95
C GLY A 77 11.41 -6.21 18.40
N GLY A 78 11.54 -6.07 17.08
CA GLY A 78 12.77 -5.69 16.38
C GLY A 78 13.77 -6.83 16.13
N ARG A 79 13.45 -8.07 16.51
CA ARG A 79 14.36 -9.23 16.34
C ARG A 79 14.47 -9.71 14.90
N THR A 80 13.46 -9.42 14.07
CA THR A 80 13.45 -9.78 12.66
C THR A 80 13.32 -8.54 11.81
N VAL A 81 14.28 -8.36 10.90
CA VAL A 81 14.28 -7.33 9.89
C VAL A 81 14.28 -8.04 8.54
N PRO A 82 13.12 -8.23 7.91
CA PRO A 82 13.05 -8.83 6.59
C PRO A 82 13.80 -7.96 5.58
N LEU A 83 14.42 -8.60 4.59
CA LEU A 83 14.91 -7.89 3.43
C LEU A 83 13.71 -7.54 2.54
N VAL A 84 13.68 -6.33 2.01
CA VAL A 84 12.66 -5.91 1.05
C VAL A 84 13.36 -5.43 -0.21
N GLU A 85 12.93 -5.90 -1.38
CA GLU A 85 13.54 -5.53 -2.66
C GLU A 85 12.49 -5.42 -3.77
N HIS A 86 12.77 -4.59 -4.77
CA HIS A 86 11.98 -4.59 -5.99
C HIS A 86 12.21 -5.89 -6.76
N SER A 87 11.15 -6.55 -7.26
CA SER A 87 11.33 -7.82 -7.97
C SER A 87 12.26 -7.69 -9.19
N PHE A 88 12.17 -6.57 -9.92
CA PHE A 88 13.05 -6.30 -11.06
C PHE A 88 14.51 -6.15 -10.62
N GLU A 89 14.80 -5.28 -9.66
CA GLU A 89 16.17 -5.08 -9.13
C GLU A 89 16.74 -6.39 -8.60
N PHE A 90 15.95 -7.16 -7.84
CA PHE A 90 16.37 -8.43 -7.30
C PHE A 90 16.77 -9.45 -8.38
N VAL A 91 15.99 -9.52 -9.47
CA VAL A 91 16.28 -10.45 -10.57
C VAL A 91 17.56 -10.09 -11.32
N HIS A 92 17.86 -8.79 -11.41
CA HIS A 92 19.02 -8.29 -12.16
C HIS A 92 20.27 -8.13 -11.30
N TYR A 93 20.12 -7.90 -10.01
CA TYR A 93 21.18 -7.73 -9.02
C TYR A 93 20.91 -8.60 -7.77
N PRO A 94 20.84 -9.94 -7.92
CA PRO A 94 20.51 -10.81 -6.81
C PRO A 94 21.63 -10.85 -5.77
N PHE A 95 21.25 -10.87 -4.50
CA PHE A 95 22.14 -11.35 -3.45
C PHE A 95 22.16 -12.88 -3.42
N VAL A 96 23.12 -13.46 -2.70
CA VAL A 96 23.23 -14.93 -2.54
C VAL A 96 22.00 -15.46 -1.80
N ILE A 97 21.25 -16.34 -2.46
CA ILE A 97 20.09 -17.06 -1.92
C ILE A 97 20.56 -18.39 -1.33
N ASP A 98 20.12 -18.68 -0.11
CA ASP A 98 20.38 -19.93 0.59
C ASP A 98 19.07 -20.71 0.79
N SER A 99 19.14 -22.05 0.85
CA SER A 99 17.98 -22.91 1.12
C SER A 99 17.24 -22.60 2.43
N ALA A 100 17.91 -21.96 3.40
CA ALA A 100 17.32 -21.50 4.65
C ALA A 100 16.52 -20.20 4.51
N ASP A 101 16.56 -19.54 3.34
CA ASP A 101 15.78 -18.36 3.06
C ASP A 101 14.32 -18.71 2.72
N MET A 102 13.45 -17.72 2.83
CA MET A 102 12.11 -17.78 2.28
C MET A 102 11.72 -16.47 1.62
N ALA A 103 11.26 -16.58 0.37
CA ALA A 103 10.69 -15.47 -0.36
C ALA A 103 9.18 -15.38 -0.13
N ILE A 104 8.72 -14.15 0.04
CA ILE A 104 7.32 -13.76 0.07
C ILE A 104 7.14 -12.79 -1.10
N ILE A 105 6.60 -13.28 -2.21
CA ILE A 105 6.40 -12.52 -3.44
C ILE A 105 4.99 -11.96 -3.45
N ILE A 106 4.86 -10.64 -3.51
CA ILE A 106 3.57 -9.94 -3.62
C ILE A 106 3.37 -9.55 -5.08
N SER A 107 2.27 -10.01 -5.68
CA SER A 107 1.90 -9.61 -7.04
C SER A 107 0.42 -9.88 -7.32
N HIS A 108 -0.39 -8.83 -7.46
CA HIS A 108 -1.82 -9.03 -7.75
C HIS A 108 -2.06 -9.69 -9.11
N GLY A 109 -1.45 -9.18 -10.18
CA GLY A 109 -1.60 -9.70 -11.54
C GLY A 109 -0.58 -10.75 -11.98
N GLY A 110 0.43 -11.05 -11.15
CA GLY A 110 1.49 -12.00 -11.48
C GLY A 110 2.47 -11.49 -12.54
N SER A 111 3.18 -10.39 -12.24
CA SER A 111 4.16 -9.81 -13.16
C SER A 111 5.30 -10.79 -13.51
N ASN A 112 5.86 -10.68 -14.72
CA ASN A 112 6.95 -11.55 -15.17
C ASN A 112 8.16 -11.48 -14.23
N ASP A 113 8.53 -10.29 -13.76
CA ASP A 113 9.65 -10.16 -12.83
C ASP A 113 9.36 -10.73 -11.44
N SER A 114 8.10 -10.67 -10.96
CA SER A 114 7.70 -11.40 -9.75
C SER A 114 7.85 -12.92 -9.92
N LEU A 115 7.51 -13.46 -11.10
CA LEU A 115 7.69 -14.87 -11.41
C LEU A 115 9.18 -15.24 -11.52
N ARG A 116 9.99 -14.43 -12.19
CA ARG A 116 11.45 -14.61 -12.30
C ARG A 116 12.09 -14.57 -10.92
N ALA A 117 11.69 -13.62 -10.06
CA ALA A 117 12.16 -13.54 -8.68
C ALA A 117 11.83 -14.83 -7.91
N MET A 118 10.58 -15.30 -7.99
CA MET A 118 10.16 -16.56 -7.36
C MET A 118 11.00 -17.76 -7.84
N ASN A 119 11.22 -17.88 -9.15
CA ASN A 119 12.00 -18.97 -9.74
C ASN A 119 13.45 -19.00 -9.27
N LEU A 120 14.06 -17.84 -8.96
CA LEU A 120 15.41 -17.78 -8.39
C LEU A 120 15.47 -18.46 -7.01
N PHE A 121 14.47 -18.21 -6.15
CA PHE A 121 14.38 -18.86 -4.83
C PHE A 121 14.12 -20.36 -4.95
N SER A 122 13.18 -20.77 -5.81
CA SER A 122 12.90 -22.18 -6.04
C SER A 122 14.14 -22.92 -6.58
N SER A 123 14.90 -22.29 -7.48
CA SER A 123 16.15 -22.87 -8.02
C SER A 123 17.23 -23.05 -6.95
N ALA A 124 17.26 -22.16 -5.95
CA ALA A 124 18.12 -22.26 -4.78
C ALA A 124 17.58 -23.18 -3.68
N ARG A 125 16.43 -23.85 -3.91
CA ARG A 125 15.69 -24.67 -2.92
C ARG A 125 15.28 -23.90 -1.66
N ALA A 126 15.18 -22.58 -1.76
CA ALA A 126 14.61 -21.72 -0.74
C ALA A 126 13.08 -21.85 -0.74
N GLY A 127 12.43 -21.56 0.38
CA GLY A 127 10.97 -21.60 0.46
C GLY A 127 10.31 -20.43 -0.26
N THR A 128 9.13 -20.63 -0.84
CA THR A 128 8.39 -19.61 -1.58
C THR A 128 6.94 -19.48 -1.12
N ILE A 129 6.54 -18.25 -0.82
CA ILE A 129 5.16 -17.85 -0.55
C ILE A 129 4.76 -16.83 -1.62
N ALA A 130 3.62 -17.00 -2.26
CA ALA A 130 3.05 -16.04 -3.20
C ALA A 130 1.76 -15.42 -2.63
N VAL A 131 1.74 -14.10 -2.45
CA VAL A 131 0.54 -13.32 -2.11
C VAL A 131 0.00 -12.69 -3.40
N VAL A 132 -1.07 -13.27 -3.94
CA VAL A 132 -1.51 -13.02 -5.34
C VAL A 132 -3.02 -12.84 -5.47
N GLY A 133 -3.50 -12.23 -6.56
CA GLY A 133 -4.94 -12.14 -6.86
C GLY A 133 -5.56 -13.53 -7.06
N ARG A 134 -6.86 -13.69 -6.76
CA ARG A 134 -7.58 -14.99 -6.95
C ARG A 134 -7.53 -15.48 -8.39
N GLU A 135 -7.55 -14.54 -9.33
CA GLU A 135 -7.53 -14.77 -10.77
C GLU A 135 -6.12 -14.58 -11.36
N ALA A 136 -5.08 -14.44 -10.51
CA ALA A 136 -3.72 -14.39 -10.99
C ALA A 136 -3.41 -15.66 -11.79
N GLY A 137 -2.66 -15.50 -12.89
CA GLY A 137 -2.30 -16.60 -13.78
C GLY A 137 -1.59 -17.74 -13.03
N ASP A 138 -1.68 -18.96 -13.58
CA ASP A 138 -1.23 -20.19 -12.90
C ASP A 138 0.26 -20.23 -12.57
N GLN A 139 1.08 -19.33 -13.14
CA GLN A 139 2.53 -19.37 -13.02
C GLN A 139 3.02 -19.07 -11.59
N LEU A 140 2.46 -18.07 -10.91
CA LEU A 140 2.79 -17.83 -9.48
C LEU A 140 2.11 -18.82 -8.54
N LYS A 141 1.13 -19.61 -9.03
CA LYS A 141 0.52 -20.69 -8.23
C LYS A 141 1.47 -21.89 -8.04
N SER A 142 2.62 -21.89 -8.73
CA SER A 142 3.67 -22.89 -8.53
C SER A 142 4.55 -22.64 -7.29
N ALA A 143 4.33 -21.56 -6.55
CA ALA A 143 4.94 -21.35 -5.24
C ALA A 143 4.62 -22.52 -4.29
N ASP A 144 5.48 -22.77 -3.30
CA ASP A 144 5.24 -23.80 -2.28
C ASP A 144 3.93 -23.52 -1.52
N ILE A 145 3.64 -22.24 -1.30
CA ILE A 145 2.42 -21.78 -0.62
C ILE A 145 1.87 -20.55 -1.34
N VAL A 146 0.56 -20.56 -1.57
CA VAL A 146 -0.16 -19.46 -2.22
C VAL A 146 -1.20 -18.92 -1.25
N ILE A 147 -1.18 -17.60 -1.03
CA ILE A 147 -2.19 -16.87 -0.25
C ILE A 147 -3.00 -16.02 -1.24
N PRO A 148 -4.22 -16.43 -1.60
CA PRO A 148 -5.06 -15.70 -2.53
C PRO A 148 -5.66 -14.46 -1.85
N THR A 149 -5.66 -13.33 -2.56
CA THR A 149 -6.20 -12.05 -2.09
C THR A 149 -7.62 -11.83 -2.62
N CYS A 150 -7.91 -10.68 -3.24
CA CYS A 150 -9.19 -10.43 -3.90
C CYS A 150 -9.16 -10.80 -5.40
N GLU A 151 -10.34 -10.70 -6.03
CA GLU A 151 -10.52 -10.73 -7.48
C GLU A 151 -9.83 -9.54 -8.18
N ARG A 152 -9.70 -9.63 -9.51
CA ARG A 152 -9.10 -8.56 -10.33
C ARG A 152 -9.88 -7.25 -10.18
N GLU A 153 -9.15 -6.14 -10.19
CA GLU A 153 -9.74 -4.79 -10.24
C GLU A 153 -10.03 -4.36 -11.67
N ASP A 154 -11.19 -3.71 -11.86
CA ASP A 154 -11.60 -3.11 -13.13
C ASP A 154 -10.93 -1.75 -13.37
N SER A 155 -10.43 -1.10 -12.30
CA SER A 155 -9.62 0.11 -12.39
C SER A 155 -8.15 -0.20 -12.64
N PHE A 156 -7.47 0.67 -13.39
CA PHE A 156 -6.02 0.63 -13.55
C PHE A 156 -5.28 0.73 -12.20
N ALA A 157 -5.66 1.70 -11.36
CA ALA A 157 -5.05 1.91 -10.06
C ALA A 157 -5.53 0.85 -9.06
N HIS A 158 -4.58 0.18 -8.41
CA HIS A 158 -4.84 -0.85 -7.40
C HIS A 158 -5.24 -0.26 -6.05
N THR A 159 -6.33 -0.75 -5.47
CA THR A 159 -6.86 -0.32 -4.16
C THR A 159 -7.20 -1.52 -3.27
N LYS A 160 -8.26 -2.27 -3.56
CA LYS A 160 -8.66 -3.46 -2.79
C LYS A 160 -7.63 -4.59 -2.88
N SER A 161 -6.92 -4.75 -4.00
CA SER A 161 -5.85 -5.73 -4.10
C SER A 161 -4.66 -5.38 -3.20
N TYR A 162 -4.36 -4.09 -3.06
CA TYR A 162 -3.31 -3.62 -2.15
C TYR A 162 -3.67 -3.88 -0.69
N THR A 163 -4.86 -3.47 -0.25
CA THR A 163 -5.25 -3.62 1.17
C THR A 163 -5.57 -5.06 1.56
N THR A 164 -6.06 -5.90 0.63
CA THR A 164 -6.15 -7.35 0.89
C THR A 164 -4.78 -8.03 0.98
N ALA A 165 -3.79 -7.63 0.17
CA ALA A 165 -2.42 -8.10 0.34
C ALA A 165 -1.84 -7.68 1.70
N LEU A 166 -2.07 -6.43 2.14
CA LEU A 166 -1.69 -6.00 3.49
C LEU A 166 -2.37 -6.85 4.57
N ALA A 167 -3.66 -7.15 4.45
CA ALA A 167 -4.38 -7.97 5.43
C ALA A 167 -3.81 -9.39 5.53
N ALA A 168 -3.49 -10.01 4.39
CA ALA A 168 -2.81 -11.30 4.35
C ALA A 168 -1.45 -11.23 5.07
N LEU A 169 -0.63 -10.21 4.79
CA LEU A 169 0.67 -10.00 5.43
C LEU A 169 0.56 -9.73 6.93
N ALA A 170 -0.45 -8.97 7.38
CA ALA A 170 -0.70 -8.71 8.79
C ALA A 170 -1.08 -9.99 9.52
N ALA A 171 -2.04 -10.75 8.99
CA ALA A 171 -2.50 -12.00 9.57
C ALA A 171 -1.36 -13.06 9.61
N PHE A 172 -0.58 -13.15 8.52
CA PHE A 172 0.64 -13.96 8.45
C PHE A 172 1.66 -13.55 9.50
N SER A 173 1.92 -12.26 9.67
CA SER A 173 2.91 -11.76 10.63
C SER A 173 2.51 -12.11 12.07
N VAL A 174 1.22 -12.02 12.41
CA VAL A 174 0.71 -12.44 13.74
C VAL A 174 0.88 -13.95 13.93
N GLN A 175 0.54 -14.78 12.92
CA GLN A 175 0.73 -16.22 13.04
C GLN A 175 2.22 -16.61 13.16
N LEU A 176 3.08 -15.96 12.39
CA LEU A 176 4.52 -16.21 12.45
C LEU A 176 5.10 -15.80 13.81
N ALA A 177 4.66 -14.66 14.37
CA ALA A 177 5.06 -14.22 15.69
C ALA A 177 4.68 -15.22 16.79
N GLN A 178 3.49 -15.82 16.68
CA GLN A 178 3.06 -16.90 17.57
C GLN A 178 3.95 -18.14 17.42
N ARG A 179 4.18 -18.60 16.17
CA ARG A 179 4.97 -19.80 15.87
C ARG A 179 6.44 -19.67 16.31
N ARG A 180 7.01 -18.47 16.19
CA ARG A 180 8.38 -18.19 16.65
C ARG A 180 8.47 -17.77 18.12
N GLY A 181 7.35 -17.69 18.84
CA GLY A 181 7.32 -17.26 20.24
C GLY A 181 7.84 -15.84 20.47
N TRP A 182 7.66 -14.95 19.49
CA TRP A 182 8.11 -13.55 19.62
C TRP A 182 7.27 -12.77 20.62
N ILE A 183 5.98 -13.09 20.68
CA ILE A 183 5.01 -12.49 21.59
C ILE A 183 4.42 -13.63 22.41
N GLY A 184 4.40 -13.49 23.73
CA GLY A 184 3.86 -14.52 24.64
C GLY A 184 2.36 -14.75 24.46
N ASN A 185 1.60 -13.70 24.11
CA ASN A 185 0.18 -13.78 23.78
C ASN A 185 -0.14 -12.93 22.54
N CYS A 186 -0.58 -13.57 21.46
CA CYS A 186 -0.95 -12.89 20.21
C CYS A 186 -2.42 -12.47 20.14
N SER A 187 -3.23 -12.67 21.20
CA SER A 187 -4.68 -12.42 21.18
C SER A 187 -5.02 -10.96 20.85
N GLU A 188 -4.27 -10.01 21.38
CA GLU A 188 -4.49 -8.58 21.12
C GLU A 188 -4.18 -8.22 19.66
N ALA A 189 -3.04 -8.68 19.14
CA ALA A 189 -2.65 -8.46 17.75
C ALA A 189 -3.63 -9.13 16.78
N ARG A 190 -4.10 -10.36 17.09
CA ARG A 190 -5.14 -11.06 16.34
C ARG A 190 -6.45 -10.26 16.34
N ALA A 191 -6.94 -9.86 17.52
CA ALA A 191 -8.15 -9.05 17.65
C ALA A 191 -8.04 -7.67 16.97
N ALA A 192 -6.84 -7.10 16.85
CA ALA A 192 -6.62 -5.89 16.09
C ALA A 192 -6.74 -6.13 14.57
N VAL A 193 -6.20 -7.25 14.06
CA VAL A 193 -6.35 -7.66 12.65
C VAL A 193 -7.82 -8.00 12.33
N ASP A 194 -8.51 -8.72 13.21
CA ASP A 194 -9.91 -9.11 13.01
C ASP A 194 -10.86 -7.89 12.96
N ARG A 195 -10.47 -6.77 13.59
CA ARG A 195 -11.22 -5.50 13.55
C ARG A 195 -10.90 -4.63 12.33
N LEU A 196 -9.97 -5.02 11.45
CA LEU A 196 -9.63 -4.25 10.25
C LEU A 196 -10.84 -3.90 9.37
N PRO A 197 -11.78 -4.82 9.07
CA PRO A 197 -12.96 -4.48 8.28
C PRO A 197 -13.80 -3.37 8.90
N GLU A 198 -14.03 -3.42 10.22
CA GLU A 198 -14.78 -2.38 10.93
C GLU A 198 -14.08 -1.03 10.85
N ARG A 199 -12.77 -0.99 11.16
CA ARG A 199 -11.97 0.24 11.13
C ARG A 199 -11.89 0.83 9.74
N MET A 200 -11.70 0.02 8.70
CA MET A 200 -11.66 0.52 7.33
C MET A 200 -13.03 1.00 6.85
N ARG A 201 -14.13 0.36 7.29
CA ARG A 201 -15.48 0.84 6.99
C ARG A 201 -15.72 2.23 7.60
N ALA A 202 -15.27 2.46 8.83
CA ALA A 202 -15.34 3.77 9.45
C ALA A 202 -14.42 4.79 8.75
N ALA A 203 -13.25 4.38 8.24
CA ALA A 203 -12.35 5.25 7.48
C ALA A 203 -12.93 5.74 6.15
N LEU A 204 -13.92 5.04 5.56
CA LEU A 204 -14.65 5.53 4.38
C LEU A 204 -15.43 6.84 4.68
N GLY A 205 -15.71 7.13 5.95
CA GLY A 205 -16.28 8.41 6.40
C GLY A 205 -15.40 9.63 6.10
N ALA A 206 -14.12 9.43 5.74
CA ALA A 206 -13.20 10.47 5.30
C ALA A 206 -13.64 11.18 4.00
N GLU A 207 -14.57 10.59 3.23
CA GLU A 207 -14.98 11.06 1.91
C GLU A 207 -15.32 12.56 1.85
N SER A 208 -16.14 13.06 2.77
CA SER A 208 -16.61 14.45 2.70
C SER A 208 -15.44 15.44 2.81
N LYS A 209 -14.52 15.20 3.75
CA LYS A 209 -13.32 16.03 3.94
C LYS A 209 -12.28 15.84 2.84
N ALA A 210 -12.14 14.63 2.32
CA ALA A 210 -11.29 14.36 1.16
C ALA A 210 -11.78 15.16 -0.08
N ARG A 211 -13.10 15.18 -0.32
CA ARG A 211 -13.72 15.95 -1.41
C ARG A 211 -13.53 17.46 -1.22
N GLU A 212 -13.62 17.96 0.01
CA GLU A 212 -13.38 19.37 0.32
C GLU A 212 -11.94 19.78 0.00
N ALA A 213 -10.96 19.02 0.51
CA ALA A 213 -9.54 19.27 0.30
C ALA A 213 -9.13 19.13 -1.18
N ALA A 214 -9.74 18.21 -1.91
CA ALA A 214 -9.41 17.92 -3.30
C ALA A 214 -9.51 19.15 -4.21
N ARG A 215 -10.47 20.05 -3.96
CA ARG A 215 -10.66 21.28 -4.74
C ARG A 215 -9.42 22.17 -4.70
N GLU A 216 -8.87 22.38 -3.51
CA GLU A 216 -7.67 23.20 -3.33
C GLU A 216 -6.41 22.49 -3.82
N ILE A 217 -6.32 21.18 -3.60
CA ILE A 217 -5.17 20.37 -4.02
C ILE A 217 -5.05 20.34 -5.54
N ALA A 218 -6.15 20.18 -6.27
CA ALA A 218 -6.16 20.11 -7.74
C ALA A 218 -5.64 21.41 -8.40
N MET A 219 -5.65 22.54 -7.69
CA MET A 219 -5.10 23.81 -8.15
C MET A 219 -3.57 23.92 -7.97
N ARG A 220 -2.95 22.98 -7.26
CA ARG A 220 -1.50 22.98 -6.97
C ARG A 220 -0.71 22.35 -8.12
N LYS A 221 0.57 22.68 -8.20
CA LYS A 221 1.48 22.18 -9.24
C LYS A 221 2.13 20.85 -8.87
N ARG A 222 2.20 20.55 -7.57
CA ARG A 222 2.77 19.32 -7.05
C ARG A 222 2.15 18.99 -5.71
N TRP A 223 2.08 17.70 -5.41
CA TRP A 223 1.55 17.20 -4.16
C TRP A 223 2.54 16.24 -3.49
N ILE A 224 2.98 16.60 -2.29
CA ILE A 224 3.88 15.81 -1.48
C ILE A 224 3.08 15.05 -0.41
N PHE A 225 3.38 13.77 -0.24
CA PHE A 225 2.96 12.98 0.92
C PHE A 225 4.19 12.73 1.79
N ALA A 226 4.07 12.94 3.10
CA ALA A 226 5.12 12.64 4.06
C ALA A 226 4.59 11.73 5.17
N GLY A 227 5.34 10.65 5.43
CA GLY A 227 5.01 9.69 6.48
C GLY A 227 6.27 9.15 7.13
N ALA A 228 6.13 8.60 8.33
CA ALA A 228 7.21 7.97 9.05
C ALA A 228 6.79 6.58 9.55
N GLY A 229 7.78 5.75 9.86
CA GLY A 229 7.56 4.37 10.30
C GLY A 229 6.66 3.59 9.32
N PRO A 230 5.59 2.93 9.79
CA PRO A 230 4.72 2.16 8.91
C PRO A 230 3.97 3.01 7.88
N ASN A 231 3.88 4.33 8.07
CA ASN A 231 3.19 5.24 7.15
C ASN A 231 4.10 5.89 6.11
N TRP A 232 5.43 5.69 6.14
CA TRP A 232 6.28 6.11 5.03
C TRP A 232 5.88 5.40 3.71
N PRO A 233 5.75 4.06 3.68
CA PRO A 233 5.23 3.39 2.49
C PRO A 233 3.82 3.83 2.10
N THR A 234 2.97 4.19 3.07
CA THR A 234 1.63 4.77 2.81
C THR A 234 1.73 6.10 2.08
N ALA A 235 2.73 6.93 2.41
CA ALA A 235 3.01 8.17 1.67
C ALA A 235 3.42 7.90 0.22
N CYS A 236 4.31 6.93 0.01
CA CYS A 236 4.70 6.48 -1.33
C CYS A 236 3.51 5.94 -2.13
N GLU A 237 2.64 5.17 -1.48
CA GLU A 237 1.42 4.64 -2.09
C GLU A 237 0.42 5.74 -2.45
N GLY A 238 0.16 6.70 -1.55
CA GLY A 238 -0.70 7.84 -1.83
C GLY A 238 -0.22 8.65 -3.03
N ALA A 239 1.08 8.94 -3.08
CA ALA A 239 1.69 9.63 -4.22
C ALA A 239 1.60 8.82 -5.53
N LEU A 240 1.74 7.49 -5.46
CA LEU A 240 1.55 6.62 -6.61
C LEU A 240 0.10 6.68 -7.12
N LYS A 241 -0.89 6.57 -6.23
CA LYS A 241 -2.31 6.70 -6.60
C LYS A 241 -2.61 8.02 -7.31
N VAL A 242 -2.07 9.13 -6.82
CA VAL A 242 -2.26 10.45 -7.45
C VAL A 242 -1.70 10.45 -8.88
N LYS A 243 -0.50 9.93 -9.08
CA LYS A 243 0.11 9.82 -10.42
C LYS A 243 -0.71 8.92 -11.36
N GLU A 244 -1.31 7.85 -10.84
CA GLU A 244 -2.11 6.91 -11.62
C GLU A 244 -3.52 7.43 -11.95
N THR A 245 -4.13 8.23 -11.06
CA THR A 245 -5.54 8.64 -11.18
C THR A 245 -5.74 10.06 -11.69
N SER A 246 -4.90 11.02 -11.27
CA SER A 246 -5.05 12.45 -11.61
C SER A 246 -3.96 12.98 -12.53
N TYR A 247 -2.85 12.24 -12.68
CA TYR A 247 -1.66 12.64 -13.43
C TYR A 247 -0.98 13.90 -12.87
N LEU A 248 -1.37 14.32 -11.67
CA LEU A 248 -0.71 15.39 -10.94
C LEU A 248 0.68 14.91 -10.48
N PRO A 249 1.74 15.72 -10.63
CA PRO A 249 3.04 15.38 -10.08
C PRO A 249 2.93 15.18 -8.56
N ALA A 250 3.30 13.99 -8.10
CA ALA A 250 3.25 13.66 -6.69
C ALA A 250 4.38 12.73 -6.25
N ASP A 251 4.87 12.97 -5.04
CA ASP A 251 5.99 12.22 -4.44
C ASP A 251 5.69 11.88 -2.98
N GLY A 252 6.09 10.69 -2.58
CA GLY A 252 5.98 10.21 -1.20
C GLY A 252 7.36 10.14 -0.57
N PHE A 253 7.51 10.75 0.59
CA PHE A 253 8.77 10.82 1.32
C PHE A 253 8.66 10.26 2.73
N GLU A 254 9.78 9.74 3.21
CA GLU A 254 9.99 9.60 4.65
C GLU A 254 10.14 11.02 5.22
N THR A 255 9.42 11.30 6.30
CA THR A 255 9.31 12.67 6.85
C THR A 255 10.67 13.31 7.13
N GLU A 256 11.61 12.58 7.72
CA GLU A 256 12.92 13.13 8.03
C GLU A 256 13.75 13.33 6.75
N GLN A 257 13.78 12.35 5.85
CA GLN A 257 14.45 12.49 4.55
C GLN A 257 13.96 13.70 3.77
N PHE A 258 12.65 14.00 3.82
CA PHE A 258 12.10 15.21 3.20
C PHE A 258 12.68 16.50 3.80
N LEU A 259 12.83 16.55 5.13
CA LEU A 259 13.38 17.71 5.84
C LEU A 259 14.89 17.92 5.60
N HIS A 260 15.61 16.89 5.14
CA HIS A 260 17.07 16.94 4.87
C HIS A 260 17.45 17.24 3.41
N GLY A 261 16.58 17.93 2.67
CA GLY A 261 16.91 18.43 1.33
C GLY A 261 15.69 18.74 0.48
N PRO A 262 14.81 17.74 0.22
CA PRO A 262 13.63 17.91 -0.63
C PRO A 262 12.68 19.05 -0.20
N GLN A 263 12.63 19.40 1.09
CA GLN A 263 11.85 20.55 1.57
C GLN A 263 12.19 21.89 0.88
N ALA A 264 13.38 22.02 0.28
CA ALA A 264 13.78 23.20 -0.47
C ALA A 264 12.89 23.46 -1.70
N GLU A 265 12.12 22.47 -2.14
CA GLU A 265 11.18 22.55 -3.26
C GLU A 265 9.82 23.17 -2.86
N LEU A 266 9.61 23.43 -1.57
CA LEU A 266 8.35 23.94 -1.05
C LEU A 266 8.12 25.42 -1.38
N ASP A 267 6.95 25.70 -1.92
CA ASP A 267 6.38 27.04 -2.07
C ASP A 267 4.85 26.98 -2.08
N SER A 268 4.19 28.13 -2.26
CA SER A 268 2.73 28.24 -2.25
C SER A 268 1.99 27.49 -3.38
N ARG A 269 2.72 26.93 -4.35
CA ARG A 269 2.16 26.11 -5.43
C ARG A 269 2.16 24.62 -5.07
N VAL A 270 2.65 24.25 -3.90
CA VAL A 270 2.73 22.87 -3.42
C VAL A 270 1.62 22.57 -2.39
N ALA A 271 1.10 21.35 -2.41
CA ALA A 271 0.35 20.78 -1.29
C ALA A 271 1.22 19.74 -0.55
N VAL A 272 1.11 19.69 0.77
CA VAL A 272 1.74 18.67 1.62
C VAL A 272 0.66 17.98 2.44
N THR A 273 0.60 16.65 2.31
CA THR A 273 -0.21 15.76 3.16
C THR A 273 0.70 15.01 4.12
N VAL A 274 0.41 15.08 5.41
CA VAL A 274 1.08 14.24 6.43
C VAL A 274 0.12 13.25 7.06
N PHE A 275 0.65 12.13 7.57
CA PHE A 275 -0.11 11.15 8.34
C PHE A 275 0.21 11.30 9.83
N LEU A 276 -0.83 11.46 10.66
CA LEU A 276 -0.74 11.57 12.11
C LEU A 276 -1.51 10.42 12.76
N THR A 277 -0.86 9.67 13.64
CA THR A 277 -1.44 8.45 14.23
C THR A 277 -1.56 8.50 15.75
N GLY A 278 -1.21 9.63 16.38
CA GLY A 278 -0.98 9.69 17.82
C GLY A 278 0.33 9.02 18.24
N GLY A 279 1.21 8.72 17.27
CA GLY A 279 2.44 7.98 17.48
C GLY A 279 3.67 8.86 17.78
N PRO A 280 4.85 8.25 17.98
CA PRO A 280 6.09 8.95 18.31
C PRO A 280 6.56 9.94 17.22
N THR A 281 6.08 9.81 15.98
CA THR A 281 6.49 10.65 14.86
C THR A 281 5.60 11.88 14.64
N ASP A 282 4.47 11.98 15.34
CA ASP A 282 3.48 13.05 15.13
C ASP A 282 4.07 14.44 15.40
N GLN A 283 4.92 14.59 16.42
CA GLN A 283 5.57 15.87 16.70
C GLN A 283 6.39 16.35 15.50
N ARG A 284 7.11 15.43 14.84
CA ARG A 284 7.94 15.78 13.68
C ARG A 284 7.09 16.10 12.45
N ALA A 285 6.01 15.36 12.22
CA ALA A 285 5.05 15.68 11.17
C ALA A 285 4.37 17.06 11.39
N LYS A 286 4.03 17.40 12.65
CA LYS A 286 3.52 18.74 13.00
C LYS A 286 4.55 19.85 12.77
N GLN A 287 5.83 19.61 13.03
CA GLN A 287 6.90 20.56 12.69
C GLN A 287 6.99 20.80 11.19
N LEU A 288 6.88 19.74 10.37
CA LEU A 288 6.80 19.87 8.92
C LEU A 288 5.60 20.72 8.49
N LEU A 289 4.41 20.49 9.07
CA LEU A 289 3.24 21.31 8.81
C LEU A 289 3.44 22.78 9.23
N GLY A 290 4.13 23.03 10.35
CA GLY A 290 4.50 24.39 10.76
C GLY A 290 5.38 25.10 9.74
N LEU A 291 6.44 24.41 9.28
CA LEU A 291 7.33 24.90 8.22
C LEU A 291 6.56 25.18 6.92
N CYS A 292 5.66 24.28 6.52
CA CYS A 292 4.79 24.46 5.36
C CYS A 292 3.95 25.75 5.48
N GLY A 293 3.48 26.06 6.68
CA GLY A 293 2.68 27.26 6.95
C GLY A 293 3.47 28.55 6.68
N GLU A 294 4.73 28.62 7.13
CA GLU A 294 5.62 29.76 6.89
C GLU A 294 5.91 29.98 5.39
N LEU A 295 5.84 28.92 4.58
CA LEU A 295 6.09 28.94 3.14
C LEU A 295 4.82 29.10 2.29
N GLY A 296 3.65 29.21 2.93
CA GLY A 296 2.36 29.32 2.25
C GLY A 296 1.94 28.06 1.49
N VAL A 297 2.54 26.90 1.81
CA VAL A 297 2.19 25.59 1.25
C VAL A 297 0.80 25.18 1.75
N LEU A 298 -0.02 24.56 0.91
CA LEU A 298 -1.31 24.02 1.34
C LEU A 298 -1.07 22.79 2.24
N ARG A 299 -1.61 22.81 3.46
CA ARG A 299 -1.38 21.77 4.48
C ARG A 299 -2.60 20.90 4.64
N VAL A 300 -2.39 19.60 4.51
CA VAL A 300 -3.39 18.56 4.68
C VAL A 300 -2.86 17.57 5.71
N ALA A 301 -3.71 17.12 6.62
CA ALA A 301 -3.41 16.06 7.56
C ALA A 301 -4.45 14.96 7.42
N VAL A 302 -3.99 13.71 7.37
CA VAL A 302 -4.85 12.55 7.66
C VAL A 302 -4.51 12.10 9.08
N ALA A 303 -5.46 12.23 9.99
CA ALA A 303 -5.21 12.14 11.42
C ALA A 303 -6.10 11.09 12.08
N ALA A 304 -5.51 10.23 12.90
CA ALA A 304 -6.27 9.35 13.77
C ALA A 304 -7.16 10.16 14.73
N ALA A 305 -8.37 9.67 14.99
CA ALA A 305 -9.28 10.25 15.95
C ALA A 305 -8.58 10.48 17.31
N GLY A 306 -8.75 11.67 17.89
CA GLY A 306 -8.10 12.07 19.14
C GLY A 306 -6.77 12.80 18.98
N VAL A 307 -6.18 12.88 17.78
CA VAL A 307 -5.03 13.77 17.53
C VAL A 307 -5.50 15.22 17.47
N ASN A 308 -5.00 16.04 18.39
CA ASN A 308 -5.36 17.46 18.50
C ASN A 308 -4.23 18.38 18.02
N GLU A 309 -4.50 19.69 17.94
CA GLU A 309 -3.49 20.73 17.61
C GLU A 309 -2.76 20.45 16.29
N ILE A 310 -3.55 20.27 15.23
CA ILE A 310 -3.05 19.97 13.89
C ILE A 310 -2.96 21.30 13.10
N PRO A 311 -1.76 21.81 12.77
CA PRO A 311 -1.61 23.07 12.06
C PRO A 311 -1.79 22.86 10.54
N ALA A 312 -3.01 22.53 10.11
CA ALA A 312 -3.35 22.29 8.70
C ALA A 312 -4.70 22.93 8.33
N GLU A 313 -4.86 23.36 7.08
CA GLU A 313 -6.16 23.87 6.58
C GLU A 313 -7.20 22.74 6.52
N TYR A 314 -6.77 21.55 6.13
CA TYR A 314 -7.62 20.37 6.04
C TYR A 314 -7.11 19.27 6.97
N SER A 315 -7.97 18.83 7.89
CA SER A 315 -7.74 17.64 8.72
C SER A 315 -8.82 16.60 8.41
N ILE A 316 -8.38 15.46 7.88
CA ILE A 316 -9.22 14.33 7.53
C ILE A 316 -9.09 13.31 8.65
N GLU A 317 -10.14 13.16 9.44
CA GLU A 317 -10.15 12.21 10.54
C GLU A 317 -10.33 10.78 10.03
N VAL A 318 -9.54 9.86 10.58
CA VAL A 318 -9.67 8.40 10.40
C VAL A 318 -9.72 7.71 11.77
N PRO A 319 -10.29 6.50 11.88
CA PRO A 319 -10.38 5.80 13.17
C PRO A 319 -9.02 5.55 13.80
N GLU A 320 -8.96 5.66 15.13
CA GLU A 320 -7.80 5.24 15.92
C GLU A 320 -7.60 3.72 15.85
N MET A 321 -6.35 3.30 15.73
CA MET A 321 -5.94 1.91 15.81
C MET A 321 -4.45 1.79 16.19
N ALA A 322 -4.00 0.57 16.50
CA ALA A 322 -2.59 0.32 16.76
C ALA A 322 -1.72 0.83 15.59
N GLU A 323 -0.67 1.60 15.91
CA GLU A 323 0.15 2.32 14.90
C GLU A 323 0.70 1.39 13.81
N TRP A 324 1.11 0.17 14.16
CA TRP A 324 1.61 -0.79 13.17
C TRP A 324 0.56 -1.20 12.13
N LEU A 325 -0.74 -1.04 12.42
CA LEU A 325 -1.85 -1.25 11.49
C LEU A 325 -2.43 0.05 10.92
N SER A 326 -1.93 1.23 11.31
CA SER A 326 -2.44 2.50 10.78
C SER A 326 -2.42 2.62 9.25
N PRO A 327 -1.52 1.97 8.48
CA PRO A 327 -1.55 2.04 7.02
C PRO A 327 -2.91 1.71 6.40
N PHE A 328 -3.70 0.83 7.03
CA PHE A 328 -5.01 0.43 6.51
C PHE A 328 -6.03 1.58 6.47
N VAL A 329 -6.12 2.40 7.52
CA VAL A 329 -7.07 3.51 7.56
C VAL A 329 -6.50 4.76 6.87
N GLN A 330 -5.19 4.96 6.97
CA GLN A 330 -4.50 6.10 6.35
C GLN A 330 -4.52 6.01 4.81
N VAL A 331 -4.34 4.80 4.24
CA VAL A 331 -4.38 4.61 2.78
C VAL A 331 -5.79 4.81 2.21
N VAL A 332 -6.85 4.45 2.95
CA VAL A 332 -8.24 4.67 2.49
C VAL A 332 -8.50 6.17 2.29
N ALA A 333 -8.10 7.00 3.25
CA ALA A 333 -8.21 8.44 3.12
C ALA A 333 -7.37 8.99 1.95
N ALA A 334 -6.13 8.50 1.78
CA ALA A 334 -5.27 8.89 0.65
C ALA A 334 -5.86 8.50 -0.71
N GLN A 335 -6.49 7.32 -0.82
CA GLN A 335 -7.17 6.86 -2.03
C GLN A 335 -8.41 7.70 -2.34
N LEU A 336 -9.24 8.02 -1.34
CA LEU A 336 -10.39 8.91 -1.51
C LEU A 336 -9.95 10.30 -1.95
N LEU A 337 -8.91 10.84 -1.32
CA LEU A 337 -8.26 12.10 -1.69
C LEU A 337 -7.80 12.07 -3.17
N SER A 338 -7.05 11.04 -3.56
CA SER A 338 -6.57 10.85 -4.93
C SER A 338 -7.72 10.77 -5.94
N TYR A 339 -8.79 10.07 -5.58
CA TYR A 339 -9.98 9.94 -6.40
C TYR A 339 -10.69 11.28 -6.62
N PHE A 340 -10.94 12.05 -5.56
CA PHE A 340 -11.61 13.34 -5.70
C PHE A 340 -10.73 14.36 -6.43
N VAL A 341 -9.41 14.33 -6.23
CA VAL A 341 -8.50 15.17 -7.02
C VAL A 341 -8.54 14.80 -8.50
N ALA A 342 -8.66 13.52 -8.86
CA ALA A 342 -8.85 13.12 -10.25
C ALA A 342 -10.13 13.71 -10.87
N LEU A 343 -11.23 13.75 -10.10
CA LEU A 343 -12.47 14.38 -10.56
C LEU A 343 -12.30 15.89 -10.80
N GLU A 344 -11.65 16.59 -9.88
CA GLU A 344 -11.37 18.03 -10.02
C GLU A 344 -10.39 18.33 -11.17
N CYS A 345 -9.44 17.42 -11.44
CA CYS A 345 -8.55 17.50 -12.61
C CYS A 345 -9.25 17.12 -13.93
N GLY A 346 -10.47 16.57 -13.90
CA GLY A 346 -11.18 16.08 -15.08
C GLY A 346 -10.55 14.84 -15.73
N SER A 347 -9.75 14.07 -14.99
CA SER A 347 -9.12 12.83 -15.48
C SER A 347 -10.04 11.62 -15.26
N ASN A 348 -9.86 10.58 -16.09
CA ASN A 348 -10.52 9.29 -15.90
C ASN A 348 -9.60 8.35 -15.07
N PRO A 349 -9.90 8.12 -13.78
CA PRO A 349 -8.99 7.41 -12.88
C PRO A 349 -8.94 5.90 -13.12
N ASP A 350 -9.82 5.34 -13.97
CA ASP A 350 -9.83 3.90 -14.27
C ASP A 350 -8.82 3.50 -15.35
N THR A 351 -8.21 4.46 -16.05
CA THR A 351 -7.59 4.19 -17.36
C THR A 351 -6.06 4.24 -17.41
N GLY A 352 -5.39 4.72 -16.36
CA GLY A 352 -3.92 4.90 -16.38
C GLY A 352 -3.44 5.81 -17.52
N ARG A 353 -4.31 6.73 -17.98
CA ARG A 353 -4.11 7.63 -19.13
C ARG A 353 -4.08 6.97 -20.49
N GLU A 354 -4.35 5.67 -20.59
CA GLU A 354 -4.38 4.95 -21.86
C GLU A 354 -5.58 5.33 -22.75
N ASP A 355 -6.51 6.11 -22.21
CA ASP A 355 -7.51 6.78 -23.02
C ASP A 355 -6.96 7.90 -23.91
N HIS A 356 -5.76 8.41 -23.61
CA HIS A 356 -5.03 9.30 -24.47
C HIS A 356 -4.22 8.50 -25.51
N PRO A 357 -4.41 8.70 -26.82
CA PRO A 357 -3.81 7.85 -27.86
C PRO A 357 -2.27 7.78 -27.81
N ALA A 358 -1.58 8.86 -27.43
CA ALA A 358 -0.12 8.83 -27.32
C ALA A 358 0.36 7.92 -26.16
N HIS A 359 -0.37 7.90 -25.03
CA HIS A 359 -0.04 7.04 -23.89
C HIS A 359 -0.34 5.58 -24.21
N ALA A 360 -1.47 5.29 -24.85
CA ALA A 360 -1.77 3.94 -25.34
C ALA A 360 -0.69 3.39 -26.29
N ARG A 361 -0.17 4.23 -27.20
CA ARG A 361 0.94 3.83 -28.08
C ARG A 361 2.23 3.59 -27.30
N ALA A 362 2.54 4.46 -26.33
CA ALA A 362 3.74 4.35 -25.51
C ALA A 362 3.74 3.06 -24.67
N ARG A 363 2.59 2.64 -24.14
CA ARG A 363 2.42 1.43 -23.33
C ARG A 363 2.92 0.17 -24.03
N ARG A 364 2.74 0.08 -25.35
CA ARG A 364 3.17 -1.07 -26.17
C ARG A 364 4.68 -1.31 -26.17
N HIS A 365 5.49 -0.34 -25.75
CA HIS A 365 6.94 -0.52 -25.59
C HIS A 365 7.33 -1.19 -24.26
N ILE A 366 6.40 -1.31 -23.31
CA ILE A 366 6.62 -1.93 -22.00
C ILE A 366 6.13 -3.38 -21.98
N GLU A 367 5.13 -3.70 -22.80
CA GLU A 367 4.47 -5.01 -22.84
C GLU A 367 5.07 -5.99 -23.87
N SER A 368 5.99 -5.50 -24.72
CA SER A 368 6.81 -6.32 -25.64
C SER A 368 8.08 -6.81 -24.97
#